data_AF-A0A0R0HJQ5-F1
#
_entry.id   AF-A0A0R0HJQ5-F1
#
_cell.length_a   1.000
_cell.length_b   1.000
_cell.length_c   1.000
_cell.angle_alpha   90.00
_cell.angle_beta   90.00
_cell.angle_gamma   90.00
#
_symmetry.space_group_name_H-M   'P 1'
#
loop_
_entity.id
_entity.type
_entity.pdbx_description
1 polymer ?
#
loop_
_entity_poly.entity_id
_entity_poly.type
_entity_poly.pdbx_seq_one_letter_code
_entity_poly.pdbx_strand_id
1 'polypeptide(L)'
;MYHGQMNGKAREESHRLFVRDELQVMVATIAFGMGIDKPNIRQVIHYGCPKSLESYYQESGRCGRDGIASVCWLYYTRSDFAKGDFYCGEVKSEKQRKAIMESLLAAERYCVLTTCRRKFLLEYFGEKFPADRCGNCDNCKISRKERDMSREAFLLMACIHSCRGGWGLNMPIDVLRGSRSKKILDVQFDKLPLHGLGKNYPANWWKALGYQLISQGYLKEILSGIYRTISVSSKGEQFLASSRPDYKPPLVLTLTAEMLGVEDNGNTKEEFKTLSTSESEGFSEAEGQLYQMLLEERLKLARSVGTAPYAICGDQTIKKIALPRPSTKARLANIDGVNQHLVTKYGDHFLQVIQKLSQGLNLSLDGEARVATASLQTNEVRKVSLVTNKSNKLTPAKFEAWKMWHEDGCSIHEIANFPGRSAPIKEQIVAEYLLEAAQEGLPFDWARFSEMIGLTQEIISEIQGAISKVGSTDKLKPIKNELPKEITYQHIKTYLTMRNCGISLEAIQSGSIQTEKDGEPAHNASNLSGPTLETCHVERHCEDGISAISSTEKCNLEINEVPTLPVNGSEVQKLSLTSEGGFTNKRHKVSETKEVNSTKLKATESSVVE
;
A
#
# COMPACT_ATOMS: atom_id res chain seq x y z
N MET A 1 -15.26 -21.60 -16.95
CA MET A 1 -16.54 -20.98 -16.53
C MET A 1 -16.86 -21.48 -15.14
N TYR A 2 -17.39 -20.64 -14.26
CA TYR A 2 -17.82 -21.02 -12.91
C TYR A 2 -19.12 -20.30 -12.51
N HIS A 3 -20.21 -21.05 -12.30
CA HIS A 3 -21.48 -20.48 -11.87
C HIS A 3 -22.29 -21.45 -11.01
N GLY A 4 -23.29 -20.92 -10.29
CA GLY A 4 -24.07 -21.68 -9.29
C GLY A 4 -24.91 -22.83 -9.85
N GLN A 5 -25.15 -22.89 -11.17
CA GLN A 5 -25.90 -23.97 -11.81
C GLN A 5 -25.00 -25.15 -12.24
N MET A 6 -23.69 -25.05 -12.08
CA MET A 6 -22.77 -26.15 -12.35
C MET A 6 -22.86 -27.22 -11.25
N ASN A 7 -22.77 -28.49 -11.64
CA ASN A 7 -22.69 -29.59 -10.69
C ASN A 7 -21.42 -29.51 -9.82
N GLY A 8 -21.44 -30.18 -8.66
CA GLY A 8 -20.34 -30.11 -7.68
C GLY A 8 -18.98 -30.51 -8.26
N LYS A 9 -18.92 -31.63 -8.99
CA LYS A 9 -17.68 -32.15 -9.60
C LYS A 9 -17.06 -31.16 -10.60
N ALA A 10 -17.88 -30.54 -11.46
CA ALA A 10 -17.40 -29.57 -12.45
C ALA A 10 -16.90 -28.28 -11.79
N ARG A 11 -17.54 -27.83 -10.69
CA ARG A 11 -17.07 -26.68 -9.90
C ARG A 11 -15.73 -26.98 -9.23
N GLU A 12 -15.61 -28.14 -8.59
CA GLU A 12 -14.38 -28.60 -7.94
C GLU A 12 -13.22 -28.71 -8.94
N GLU A 13 -13.46 -29.30 -10.11
CA GLU A 13 -12.44 -29.42 -11.15
C GLU A 13 -12.02 -28.05 -11.70
N SER A 14 -12.98 -27.18 -12.02
CA SER A 14 -12.68 -25.82 -12.50
C SER A 14 -11.88 -25.01 -11.46
N HIS A 15 -12.22 -25.16 -10.18
CA HIS A 15 -11.50 -24.53 -9.08
C HIS A 15 -10.09 -25.08 -8.96
N ARG A 16 -9.92 -26.41 -8.99
CA ARG A 16 -8.62 -27.10 -8.92
C ARG A 16 -7.69 -26.65 -10.04
N LEU A 17 -8.18 -26.65 -11.29
CA LEU A 17 -7.42 -26.26 -12.47
C LEU A 17 -6.94 -24.80 -12.40
N PHE A 18 -7.79 -23.90 -11.91
CA PHE A 18 -7.43 -22.49 -11.76
C PHE A 18 -6.44 -22.24 -10.62
N VAL A 19 -6.62 -22.90 -9.48
CA VAL A 19 -5.71 -22.79 -8.34
C VAL A 19 -4.30 -23.28 -8.72
N ARG A 20 -4.21 -24.34 -9.54
CA ARG A 20 -2.95 -24.96 -9.99
C ARG A 20 -2.30 -24.29 -11.21
N ASP A 21 -2.80 -23.14 -11.67
CA ASP A 21 -2.30 -22.46 -12.89
C ASP A 21 -2.37 -23.34 -14.17
N GLU A 22 -3.27 -24.33 -14.18
CA GLU A 22 -3.62 -25.10 -15.38
C GLU A 22 -4.60 -24.31 -16.27
N LEU A 23 -5.41 -23.43 -15.66
CA LEU A 23 -6.23 -22.42 -16.33
C LEU A 23 -5.75 -21.02 -15.97
N GLN A 24 -5.52 -20.20 -16.99
CA GLN A 24 -5.07 -18.81 -16.84
C GLN A 24 -6.22 -17.84 -16.55
N VAL A 25 -7.42 -18.15 -17.06
CA VAL A 25 -8.59 -17.26 -16.95
C VAL A 25 -9.78 -18.03 -16.40
N MET A 26 -10.40 -17.47 -15.36
CA MET A 26 -11.66 -17.96 -14.81
C MET A 26 -12.76 -16.93 -15.04
N VAL A 27 -13.74 -17.28 -15.87
CA VAL A 27 -14.97 -16.50 -16.03
C VAL A 27 -16.00 -17.00 -15.02
N ALA A 28 -16.38 -16.15 -14.07
CA ALA A 28 -17.17 -16.53 -12.93
C ALA A 28 -18.31 -15.56 -12.63
N THR A 29 -19.40 -16.09 -12.08
CA THR A 29 -20.40 -15.28 -11.36
C THR A 29 -19.98 -15.09 -9.90
N ILE A 30 -20.72 -14.26 -9.15
CA ILE A 30 -20.50 -14.02 -7.71
C ILE A 30 -20.36 -15.33 -6.90
N ALA A 31 -21.00 -16.41 -7.36
CA ALA A 31 -20.93 -17.74 -6.75
C ALA A 31 -19.51 -18.33 -6.62
N PHE A 32 -18.54 -17.85 -7.40
CA PHE A 32 -17.13 -18.25 -7.25
C PHE A 32 -16.50 -17.58 -6.03
N GLY A 33 -16.82 -16.31 -5.78
CA GLY A 33 -16.12 -15.41 -4.88
C GLY A 33 -15.78 -16.02 -3.52
N MET A 34 -16.75 -16.51 -2.75
CA MET A 34 -16.57 -16.76 -1.31
C MET A 34 -15.51 -17.83 -0.90
N GLY A 35 -14.84 -18.54 -1.82
CA GLY A 35 -13.92 -19.64 -1.49
C GLY A 35 -12.51 -19.62 -2.10
N ILE A 36 -12.17 -18.71 -3.03
CA ILE A 36 -10.83 -18.74 -3.65
C ILE A 36 -9.84 -17.91 -2.85
N ASP A 37 -8.78 -18.58 -2.40
CA ASP A 37 -7.59 -17.98 -1.83
C ASP A 37 -6.35 -18.32 -2.68
N LYS A 38 -6.30 -17.74 -3.88
CA LYS A 38 -5.14 -17.82 -4.77
C LYS A 38 -4.39 -16.49 -4.68
N PRO A 39 -3.14 -16.47 -4.19
CA PRO A 39 -2.48 -15.22 -3.84
C PRO A 39 -2.02 -14.40 -5.06
N ASN A 40 -1.76 -15.06 -6.19
CA ASN A 40 -1.14 -14.50 -7.38
C ASN A 40 -2.14 -14.18 -8.52
N ILE A 41 -3.35 -13.74 -8.19
CA ILE A 41 -4.29 -13.23 -9.21
C ILE A 41 -3.80 -11.84 -9.66
N ARG A 42 -3.35 -11.72 -10.91
CA ARG A 42 -2.83 -10.45 -11.48
C ARG A 42 -3.91 -9.51 -11.99
N GLN A 43 -5.05 -10.06 -12.43
CA GLN A 43 -6.14 -9.28 -13.00
C GLN A 43 -7.50 -9.78 -12.52
N VAL A 44 -8.34 -8.84 -12.10
CA VAL A 44 -9.77 -9.06 -11.86
C VAL A 44 -10.54 -8.16 -12.83
N ILE A 45 -11.48 -8.73 -13.58
CA ILE A 45 -12.28 -8.00 -14.56
C ILE A 45 -13.75 -8.10 -14.16
N HIS A 46 -14.34 -6.97 -13.82
CA HIS A 46 -15.77 -6.79 -13.66
C HIS A 46 -16.39 -6.38 -14.99
N TYR A 47 -17.32 -7.18 -15.49
CA TYR A 47 -18.07 -6.90 -16.71
C TYR A 47 -19.52 -6.54 -16.38
N GLY A 48 -19.74 -5.25 -16.15
CA GLY A 48 -21.00 -4.65 -15.68
C GLY A 48 -20.82 -3.93 -14.35
N CYS A 49 -21.76 -3.02 -14.05
CA CYS A 49 -21.80 -2.34 -12.75
C CYS A 49 -21.99 -3.35 -11.61
N PRO A 50 -21.17 -3.28 -10.54
CA PRO A 50 -21.35 -4.13 -9.37
C PRO A 50 -22.67 -3.82 -8.66
N LYS A 51 -23.20 -4.83 -7.95
CA LYS A 51 -24.47 -4.70 -7.20
C LYS A 51 -24.35 -3.74 -6.02
N SER A 52 -23.18 -3.71 -5.42
CA SER A 52 -22.83 -2.89 -4.27
C SER A 52 -21.33 -2.63 -4.27
N LEU A 53 -20.90 -1.58 -3.57
CA LEU A 53 -19.48 -1.25 -3.49
C LEU A 53 -18.71 -2.25 -2.63
N GLU A 54 -19.37 -2.85 -1.63
CA GLU A 54 -18.84 -3.93 -0.78
C GLU A 54 -18.54 -5.18 -1.60
N SER A 55 -19.46 -5.57 -2.48
CA SER A 55 -19.27 -6.73 -3.36
C SER A 55 -18.07 -6.48 -4.27
N TYR A 56 -18.01 -5.30 -4.90
CA TYR A 56 -16.86 -4.90 -5.71
C TYR A 56 -15.55 -4.92 -4.93
N TYR A 57 -15.52 -4.37 -3.71
CA TYR A 57 -14.33 -4.33 -2.88
C TYR A 57 -13.84 -5.74 -2.51
N GLN A 58 -14.74 -6.64 -2.11
CA GLN A 58 -14.38 -8.02 -1.79
C GLN A 58 -13.90 -8.82 -3.02
N GLU A 59 -14.53 -8.61 -4.18
CA GLU A 59 -14.19 -9.31 -5.42
C GLU A 59 -12.86 -8.82 -6.00
N SER A 60 -12.69 -7.50 -6.08
CA SER A 60 -11.45 -6.87 -6.55
C SER A 60 -10.28 -7.10 -5.58
N GLY A 61 -10.54 -7.19 -4.27
CA GLY A 61 -9.56 -7.52 -3.24
C GLY A 61 -8.99 -8.94 -3.28
N ARG A 62 -9.42 -9.77 -4.24
CA ARG A 62 -8.77 -11.07 -4.54
C ARG A 62 -7.51 -10.91 -5.37
N CYS A 63 -7.39 -9.78 -6.06
CA CYS A 63 -6.25 -9.44 -6.89
C CYS A 63 -5.02 -9.15 -6.00
N GLY A 64 -3.86 -9.70 -6.32
CA GLY A 64 -2.57 -9.30 -5.75
C GLY A 64 -2.37 -9.51 -4.24
N ARG A 65 -2.87 -10.61 -3.65
CA ARG A 65 -2.66 -10.89 -2.21
C ARG A 65 -1.21 -11.21 -1.84
N ASP A 66 -0.38 -11.57 -2.83
CA ASP A 66 1.08 -11.68 -2.70
C ASP A 66 1.81 -10.32 -2.67
N GLY A 67 1.08 -9.20 -2.77
CA GLY A 67 1.64 -7.86 -2.78
C GLY A 67 2.29 -7.44 -4.09
N ILE A 68 2.21 -8.25 -5.15
CA ILE A 68 2.70 -7.86 -6.49
C ILE A 68 1.67 -6.97 -7.17
N ALA A 69 2.15 -5.97 -7.93
CA ALA A 69 1.32 -5.09 -8.73
C ALA A 69 0.31 -5.87 -9.57
N SER A 70 -0.97 -5.54 -9.38
CA SER A 70 -2.10 -6.24 -9.98
C SER A 70 -3.18 -5.21 -10.33
N VAL A 71 -4.07 -5.51 -11.28
CA VAL A 71 -5.04 -4.54 -11.81
C VAL A 71 -6.47 -5.05 -11.71
N CYS A 72 -7.38 -4.14 -11.35
CA CYS A 72 -8.81 -4.40 -11.34
C CYS A 72 -9.47 -3.54 -12.42
N TRP A 73 -10.06 -4.19 -13.41
CA TRP A 73 -10.80 -3.56 -14.51
C TRP A 73 -12.30 -3.59 -14.21
N LEU A 74 -12.98 -2.47 -14.43
CA LEU A 74 -14.43 -2.39 -14.33
C LEU A 74 -14.98 -1.79 -15.64
N TYR A 75 -15.59 -2.66 -16.45
CA TYR A 75 -16.32 -2.25 -17.64
C TYR A 75 -17.77 -2.02 -17.26
N TYR A 76 -18.32 -0.86 -17.61
CA TYR A 76 -19.73 -0.55 -17.35
C TYR A 76 -20.33 0.27 -18.48
N THR A 77 -21.66 0.21 -18.55
CA THR A 77 -22.49 1.08 -19.38
C THR A 77 -23.53 1.76 -18.52
N ARG A 78 -24.06 2.92 -18.92
CA ARG A 78 -25.15 3.58 -18.17
C ARG A 78 -26.42 2.72 -18.10
N SER A 79 -26.64 1.85 -19.08
CA SER A 79 -27.74 0.88 -19.06
C SER A 79 -27.63 -0.14 -17.92
N ASP A 80 -26.43 -0.39 -17.39
CA ASP A 80 -26.26 -1.27 -16.23
C ASP A 80 -26.89 -0.70 -14.95
N PHE A 81 -27.05 0.62 -14.84
CA PHE A 81 -27.63 1.29 -13.67
C PHE A 81 -29.15 1.11 -13.58
N ALA A 82 -29.80 0.76 -14.70
CA ALA A 82 -31.24 0.50 -14.75
C ALA A 82 -31.62 -0.85 -14.07
N LYS A 83 -30.64 -1.64 -13.63
CA LYS A 83 -30.86 -2.95 -12.97
C LYS A 83 -31.32 -2.83 -11.51
N GLY A 84 -31.50 -1.62 -10.97
CA GLY A 84 -31.96 -1.41 -9.60
C GLY A 84 -33.31 -2.06 -9.30
N ASP A 85 -34.29 -1.90 -10.20
CA ASP A 85 -35.61 -2.50 -10.04
C ASP A 85 -35.55 -4.03 -10.07
N PHE A 86 -34.64 -4.60 -10.87
CA PHE A 86 -34.41 -6.04 -10.90
C PHE A 86 -33.88 -6.57 -9.56
N TYR A 87 -32.93 -5.86 -8.93
CA TYR A 87 -32.42 -6.25 -7.61
C TYR A 87 -33.41 -6.03 -6.47
N CYS A 88 -34.35 -5.09 -6.63
CA CYS A 88 -35.37 -4.79 -5.64
C CYS A 88 -36.68 -5.60 -5.82
N GLY A 89 -36.87 -6.31 -6.93
CA GLY A 89 -38.15 -6.91 -7.31
C GLY A 89 -38.71 -7.94 -6.31
N GLU A 90 -37.85 -8.62 -5.55
CA GLU A 90 -38.25 -9.65 -4.57
C GLU A 90 -38.35 -9.13 -3.12
N VAL A 91 -38.05 -7.85 -2.90
CA VAL A 91 -37.90 -7.27 -1.56
C VAL A 91 -39.22 -6.71 -1.05
N LYS A 92 -39.79 -7.33 -0.01
CA LYS A 92 -41.07 -6.90 0.58
C LYS A 92 -40.96 -5.70 1.54
N SER A 93 -39.80 -5.51 2.16
CA SER A 93 -39.59 -4.43 3.14
C SER A 93 -39.07 -3.16 2.48
N GLU A 94 -39.75 -2.04 2.71
CA GLU A 94 -39.34 -0.73 2.19
C GLU A 94 -37.96 -0.31 2.73
N LYS A 95 -37.64 -0.65 3.99
CA LYS A 95 -36.33 -0.37 4.59
C LYS A 95 -35.21 -1.12 3.87
N GLN A 96 -35.40 -2.40 3.57
CA GLN A 96 -34.43 -3.20 2.82
C GLN A 96 -34.29 -2.71 1.37
N ARG A 97 -35.40 -2.37 0.73
CA ARG A 97 -35.39 -1.78 -0.62
C ARG A 97 -34.56 -0.51 -0.66
N LYS A 98 -34.73 0.38 0.33
CA LYS A 98 -33.95 1.61 0.47
C LYS A 98 -32.45 1.32 0.61
N ALA A 99 -32.07 0.40 1.49
CA ALA A 99 -30.67 0.04 1.71
C ALA A 99 -30.00 -0.56 0.44
N ILE A 100 -30.70 -1.42 -0.30
CA ILE A 100 -30.21 -1.98 -1.57
C ILE A 100 -30.01 -0.88 -2.61
N MET A 101 -30.97 0.04 -2.72
CA MET A 101 -30.86 1.16 -3.65
C MET A 101 -29.71 2.12 -3.28
N GLU A 102 -29.53 2.42 -1.99
CA GLU A 102 -28.40 3.22 -1.51
C GLU A 102 -27.06 2.57 -1.85
N SER A 103 -26.96 1.24 -1.69
CA SER A 103 -25.77 0.45 -2.01
C SER A 103 -25.47 0.45 -3.52
N LEU A 104 -26.50 0.28 -4.35
CA LEU A 104 -26.36 0.35 -5.81
C LEU A 104 -25.96 1.75 -6.28
N LEU A 105 -26.54 2.80 -5.70
CA LEU A 105 -26.16 4.17 -6.00
C LEU A 105 -24.70 4.45 -5.63
N ALA A 106 -24.19 3.86 -4.54
CA ALA A 106 -22.77 3.98 -4.20
C ALA A 106 -21.88 3.32 -5.26
N ALA A 107 -22.24 2.14 -5.75
CA ALA A 107 -21.55 1.46 -6.85
C ALA A 107 -21.61 2.26 -8.17
N GLU A 108 -22.76 2.84 -8.49
CA GLU A 108 -22.92 3.70 -9.67
C GLU A 108 -22.01 4.94 -9.57
N ARG A 109 -22.02 5.63 -8.41
CA ARG A 109 -21.10 6.74 -8.14
C ARG A 109 -19.65 6.32 -8.33
N TYR A 110 -19.27 5.14 -7.85
CA TYR A 110 -17.92 4.61 -8.05
C TYR A 110 -17.54 4.47 -9.53
N CYS A 111 -18.47 4.00 -10.37
CA CYS A 111 -18.23 3.84 -11.80
C CYS A 111 -17.96 5.18 -12.50
N VAL A 112 -18.77 6.21 -12.18
CA VAL A 112 -18.77 7.50 -12.90
C VAL A 112 -17.87 8.58 -12.29
N LEU A 113 -17.36 8.39 -11.07
CA LEU A 113 -16.59 9.42 -10.39
C LEU A 113 -15.33 9.80 -11.18
N THR A 114 -14.91 11.04 -10.99
CA THR A 114 -13.78 11.66 -11.68
C THR A 114 -12.63 11.99 -10.73
N THR A 115 -12.85 11.82 -9.42
CA THR A 115 -11.86 11.94 -8.35
C THR A 115 -11.08 10.62 -8.16
N CYS A 116 -10.19 10.56 -7.17
CA CYS A 116 -9.41 9.36 -6.91
C CYS A 116 -10.30 8.17 -6.48
N ARG A 117 -10.25 7.05 -7.24
CA ARG A 117 -11.01 5.82 -6.94
C ARG A 117 -10.67 5.24 -5.58
N ARG A 118 -9.38 5.24 -5.21
CA ARG A 118 -8.90 4.71 -3.91
C ARG A 118 -9.44 5.54 -2.75
N LYS A 119 -9.39 6.87 -2.86
CA LYS A 119 -9.90 7.78 -1.83
C LYS A 119 -11.39 7.53 -1.58
N PHE A 120 -12.19 7.47 -2.65
CA PHE A 120 -13.62 7.20 -2.54
C PHE A 120 -13.93 5.84 -1.89
N LEU A 121 -13.18 4.78 -2.23
CA LEU A 121 -13.36 3.46 -1.58
C LEU A 121 -13.06 3.53 -0.08
N LEU A 122 -11.94 4.13 0.30
CA LEU A 122 -11.53 4.24 1.70
C LEU A 122 -12.56 5.05 2.51
N GLU A 123 -12.98 6.21 1.99
CA GLU A 123 -13.98 7.06 2.65
C GLU A 123 -15.33 6.36 2.81
N TYR A 124 -15.74 5.55 1.82
CA TYR A 124 -16.97 4.76 1.91
C TYR A 124 -16.94 3.77 3.09
N PHE A 125 -15.79 3.18 3.39
CA PHE A 125 -15.59 2.28 4.53
C PHE A 125 -15.18 3.02 5.82
N GLY A 126 -15.26 4.35 5.84
CA GLY A 126 -14.95 5.16 7.03
C GLY A 126 -13.45 5.38 7.27
N GLU A 127 -12.59 5.01 6.33
CA GLU A 127 -11.15 5.24 6.40
C GLU A 127 -10.78 6.63 5.84
N LYS A 128 -9.94 7.35 6.56
CA LYS A 128 -9.43 8.66 6.09
C LYS A 128 -8.20 8.45 5.21
N PHE A 129 -8.23 9.01 4.01
CA PHE A 129 -7.06 9.05 3.11
C PHE A 129 -6.58 10.51 2.98
N PRO A 130 -5.39 10.86 3.52
CA PRO A 130 -4.96 12.25 3.64
C PRO A 130 -4.62 12.90 2.29
N ALA A 131 -4.22 12.10 1.30
CA ALA A 131 -3.88 12.60 -0.02
C ALA A 131 -5.12 12.63 -0.93
N ASP A 132 -5.21 13.62 -1.83
CA ASP A 132 -6.30 13.67 -2.80
C ASP A 132 -6.15 12.66 -3.94
N ARG A 133 -4.92 12.19 -4.19
CA ARG A 133 -4.56 11.32 -5.32
C ARG A 133 -3.74 10.14 -4.84
N CYS A 134 -4.05 8.95 -5.34
CA CYS A 134 -3.28 7.73 -5.03
C CYS A 134 -2.15 7.43 -6.02
N GLY A 135 -2.05 8.16 -7.13
CA GLY A 135 -1.07 7.95 -8.21
C GLY A 135 -1.34 6.75 -9.12
N ASN A 136 -2.14 5.76 -8.68
CA ASN A 136 -2.18 4.45 -9.34
C ASN A 136 -3.53 4.07 -9.98
N CYS A 137 -4.63 4.79 -9.72
CA CYS A 137 -5.90 4.58 -10.44
C CYS A 137 -5.95 5.38 -11.74
N ASP A 138 -6.78 4.95 -12.68
CA ASP A 138 -7.08 5.64 -13.95
C ASP A 138 -7.35 7.14 -13.77
N ASN A 139 -8.19 7.54 -12.80
CA ASN A 139 -8.49 8.94 -12.53
C ASN A 139 -7.28 9.73 -12.01
N CYS A 140 -6.30 9.07 -11.38
CA CYS A 140 -5.06 9.70 -10.95
C CYS A 140 -3.98 9.69 -12.04
N LYS A 141 -4.01 8.73 -12.97
CA LYS A 141 -3.02 8.60 -14.05
C LYS A 141 -3.33 9.54 -15.22
N ILE A 142 -4.60 9.76 -15.54
CA ILE A 142 -4.99 10.65 -16.62
C ILE A 142 -4.82 12.10 -16.18
N SER A 143 -3.98 12.87 -16.87
CA SER A 143 -3.98 14.34 -16.77
C SER A 143 -5.17 14.90 -17.52
N ARG A 144 -6.32 15.00 -16.84
CA ARG A 144 -7.52 15.52 -17.47
C ARG A 144 -7.43 17.04 -17.62
N LYS A 145 -7.79 17.55 -18.80
CA LYS A 145 -7.88 18.99 -19.06
C LYS A 145 -8.92 19.61 -18.12
N GLU A 146 -8.47 20.57 -17.32
CA GLU A 146 -9.34 21.38 -16.49
C GLU A 146 -9.76 22.62 -17.27
N ARG A 147 -11.04 23.01 -17.12
CA ARG A 147 -11.57 24.22 -17.73
C ARG A 147 -12.52 24.89 -16.75
N ASP A 148 -12.54 26.22 -16.75
CA ASP A 148 -13.59 26.95 -16.06
C ASP A 148 -14.93 26.69 -16.77
N MET A 149 -15.84 26.05 -16.05
CA MET A 149 -17.20 25.70 -16.47
C MET A 149 -18.25 26.49 -15.69
N SER A 150 -17.87 27.61 -15.06
CA SER A 150 -18.74 28.45 -14.23
C SER A 150 -20.05 28.81 -14.93
N ARG A 151 -19.99 29.20 -16.21
CA ARG A 151 -21.17 29.59 -17.00
C ARG A 151 -22.14 28.43 -17.20
N GLU A 152 -21.66 27.31 -17.72
CA GLU A 152 -22.50 26.15 -18.02
C GLU A 152 -23.04 25.50 -16.74
N ALA A 153 -22.21 25.45 -15.68
CA ALA A 153 -22.62 24.97 -14.38
C ALA A 153 -23.73 25.85 -13.77
N PHE A 154 -23.59 27.18 -13.86
CA PHE A 154 -24.63 28.11 -13.45
C PHE A 154 -25.92 27.89 -14.22
N LEU A 155 -25.87 27.79 -15.57
CA LEU A 155 -27.05 27.56 -16.39
C LEU A 155 -27.79 26.28 -15.99
N LEU A 156 -27.06 25.17 -15.80
CA LEU A 156 -27.65 23.90 -15.41
C LEU A 156 -28.27 23.93 -14.01
N MET A 157 -27.55 24.46 -13.02
CA MET A 157 -28.05 24.56 -11.65
C MET A 157 -29.23 25.52 -11.53
N ALA A 158 -29.17 26.69 -12.18
CA ALA A 158 -30.26 27.66 -12.21
C ALA A 158 -31.50 27.08 -12.90
N CYS A 159 -31.32 26.26 -13.95
CA CYS A 159 -32.45 25.60 -14.62
C CYS A 159 -33.07 24.53 -13.73
N ILE A 160 -32.26 23.71 -13.05
CA ILE A 160 -32.74 22.71 -12.08
C ILE A 160 -33.53 23.39 -10.96
N HIS A 161 -33.00 24.49 -10.41
CA HIS A 161 -33.67 25.27 -9.38
C HIS A 161 -35.00 25.85 -9.89
N SER A 162 -35.01 26.42 -11.10
CA SER A 162 -36.20 27.01 -11.74
C SER A 162 -37.28 25.98 -12.06
N CYS A 163 -36.90 24.72 -12.31
CA CYS A 163 -37.83 23.60 -12.51
C CYS A 163 -38.47 23.11 -11.19
N ARG A 164 -38.14 23.73 -10.04
CA ARG A 164 -38.67 23.46 -8.70
C ARG A 164 -38.46 22.01 -8.20
N GLY A 165 -37.44 21.33 -8.71
CA GLY A 165 -37.15 19.93 -8.37
C GLY A 165 -38.20 18.94 -8.92
N GLY A 166 -38.07 17.64 -8.58
CA GLY A 166 -39.05 16.61 -8.97
C GLY A 166 -38.81 15.98 -10.34
N TRP A 167 -37.77 16.37 -11.06
CA TRP A 167 -37.42 15.84 -12.37
C TRP A 167 -36.01 15.26 -12.39
N GLY A 168 -35.76 14.27 -13.24
CA GLY A 168 -34.40 13.83 -13.54
C GLY A 168 -33.67 14.80 -14.48
N LEU A 169 -32.36 14.60 -14.66
CA LEU A 169 -31.48 15.45 -15.48
C LEU A 169 -32.01 15.76 -16.89
N ASN A 170 -32.73 14.84 -17.53
CA ASN A 170 -33.22 15.04 -18.89
C ASN A 170 -34.13 16.28 -19.03
N MET A 171 -35.00 16.56 -18.05
CA MET A 171 -35.96 17.66 -18.18
C MET A 171 -35.28 19.05 -18.19
N PRO A 172 -34.43 19.42 -17.20
CA PRO A 172 -33.66 20.66 -17.28
C PRO A 172 -32.76 20.75 -18.51
N ILE A 173 -32.18 19.63 -18.96
CA ILE A 173 -31.35 19.60 -20.17
C ILE A 173 -32.17 19.92 -21.43
N ASP A 174 -33.36 19.34 -21.55
CA ASP A 174 -34.24 19.60 -22.69
C ASP A 174 -34.74 21.04 -22.69
N VAL A 175 -35.00 21.64 -21.52
CA VAL A 175 -35.32 23.07 -21.37
C VAL A 175 -34.14 23.93 -21.84
N LEU A 176 -32.92 23.69 -21.34
CA LEU A 176 -31.73 24.44 -21.76
C LEU A 176 -31.46 24.32 -23.26
N ARG A 177 -31.71 23.15 -23.85
CA ARG A 177 -31.54 22.93 -25.30
C ARG A 177 -32.68 23.50 -26.14
N GLY A 178 -33.72 24.05 -25.50
CA GLY A 178 -34.83 24.70 -26.18
C GLY A 178 -35.86 23.74 -26.77
N SER A 179 -35.96 22.52 -26.21
CA SER A 179 -36.96 21.54 -26.63
C SER A 179 -38.38 22.05 -26.43
N ARG A 180 -39.28 21.69 -27.34
CA ARG A 180 -40.72 21.98 -27.29
C ARG A 180 -41.55 20.69 -27.20
N SER A 181 -41.00 19.68 -26.53
CA SER A 181 -41.74 18.43 -26.29
C SER A 181 -43.02 18.72 -25.50
N LYS A 182 -44.07 17.91 -25.70
CA LYS A 182 -45.36 18.07 -25.02
C LYS A 182 -45.20 18.24 -23.50
N LYS A 183 -44.32 17.42 -22.89
CA LYS A 183 -44.04 17.47 -21.44
C LYS A 183 -43.51 18.83 -20.96
N ILE A 184 -42.78 19.57 -21.78
CA ILE A 184 -42.24 20.91 -21.45
C ILE A 184 -43.32 21.98 -21.57
N LEU A 185 -44.15 21.89 -22.62
CA LEU A 185 -45.25 22.84 -22.86
C LEU A 185 -46.34 22.71 -21.79
N ASP A 186 -46.68 21.48 -21.39
CA ASP A 186 -47.70 21.20 -20.38
C ASP A 186 -47.37 21.88 -19.03
N VAL A 187 -46.08 21.96 -18.68
CA VAL A 187 -45.58 22.61 -17.45
C VAL A 187 -45.07 24.04 -17.67
N GLN A 188 -45.23 24.57 -18.88
CA GLN A 188 -44.84 25.93 -19.29
C GLN A 188 -43.34 26.27 -19.10
N PHE A 189 -42.47 25.27 -19.14
CA PHE A 189 -41.01 25.49 -19.03
C PHE A 189 -40.39 26.12 -20.28
N ASP A 190 -41.13 26.17 -21.38
CA ASP A 190 -40.78 26.95 -22.58
C ASP A 190 -40.73 28.46 -22.33
N LYS A 191 -41.44 28.94 -21.30
CA LYS A 191 -41.47 30.36 -20.93
C LYS A 191 -40.35 30.78 -19.98
N LEU A 192 -39.54 29.82 -19.49
CA LEU A 192 -38.43 30.14 -18.60
C LEU A 192 -37.36 30.94 -19.35
N PRO A 193 -36.73 31.95 -18.72
CA PRO A 193 -35.68 32.77 -19.36
C PRO A 193 -34.44 31.95 -19.75
N LEU A 194 -34.30 30.75 -19.17
CA LEU A 194 -33.20 29.82 -19.43
C LEU A 194 -33.46 28.90 -20.65
N HIS A 195 -34.68 28.91 -21.20
CA HIS A 195 -35.06 28.04 -22.32
C HIS A 195 -34.20 28.35 -23.55
N GLY A 196 -33.54 27.34 -24.09
CA GLY A 196 -32.72 27.47 -25.30
C GLY A 196 -31.35 28.15 -25.12
N LEU A 197 -30.94 28.53 -23.90
CA LEU A 197 -29.62 29.14 -23.66
C LEU A 197 -28.44 28.14 -23.76
N GLY A 198 -28.73 26.83 -23.78
CA GLY A 198 -27.76 25.74 -23.83
C GLY A 198 -27.71 24.97 -25.16
N LYS A 199 -28.23 25.55 -26.26
CA LYS A 199 -28.29 24.92 -27.59
C LYS A 199 -26.93 24.52 -28.17
N ASN A 200 -25.86 25.18 -27.72
CA ASN A 200 -24.50 24.98 -28.23
C ASN A 200 -23.89 23.62 -27.86
N TYR A 201 -24.50 22.89 -26.91
CA TYR A 201 -24.01 21.59 -26.48
C TYR A 201 -25.07 20.49 -26.65
N PRO A 202 -24.67 19.25 -27.03
CA PRO A 202 -25.59 18.13 -27.16
C PRO A 202 -26.08 17.63 -25.79
N ALA A 203 -27.18 16.88 -25.76
CA ALA A 203 -27.75 16.38 -24.50
C ALA A 203 -26.77 15.52 -23.70
N ASN A 204 -25.96 14.68 -24.35
CA ASN A 204 -24.99 13.84 -23.65
C ASN A 204 -23.89 14.68 -22.97
N TRP A 205 -23.48 15.79 -23.58
CA TRP A 205 -22.52 16.72 -22.98
C TRP A 205 -23.10 17.35 -21.70
N TRP A 206 -24.35 17.80 -21.74
CA TRP A 206 -25.02 18.34 -20.55
C TRP A 206 -25.22 17.30 -19.45
N LYS A 207 -25.50 16.04 -19.82
CA LYS A 207 -25.56 14.92 -18.85
C LYS A 207 -24.20 14.71 -18.18
N ALA A 208 -23.13 14.72 -18.96
CA ALA A 208 -21.77 14.58 -18.43
C ALA A 208 -21.42 15.71 -17.45
N LEU A 209 -21.77 16.96 -17.76
CA LEU A 209 -21.63 18.09 -16.83
C LEU A 209 -22.48 17.89 -15.56
N GLY A 210 -23.73 17.45 -15.71
CA GLY A 210 -24.60 17.16 -14.58
C GLY A 210 -24.02 16.13 -13.61
N TYR A 211 -23.48 15.03 -14.14
CA TYR A 211 -22.80 14.02 -13.32
C TYR A 211 -21.52 14.54 -12.67
N GLN A 212 -20.77 15.41 -13.35
CA GLN A 212 -19.62 16.09 -12.73
C GLN A 212 -20.04 16.94 -11.52
N LEU A 213 -21.09 17.74 -11.67
CA LEU A 213 -21.62 18.56 -10.58
C LEU A 213 -22.17 17.73 -9.42
N ILE A 214 -22.77 16.56 -9.70
CA ILE A 214 -23.15 15.59 -8.65
C ILE A 214 -21.89 15.09 -7.92
N SER A 215 -20.86 14.67 -8.66
CA SER A 215 -19.63 14.13 -8.08
C SER A 215 -18.87 15.14 -7.20
N GLN A 216 -18.92 16.42 -7.57
CA GLN A 216 -18.31 17.54 -6.83
C GLN A 216 -19.23 18.10 -5.73
N GLY A 217 -20.42 17.51 -5.55
CA GLY A 217 -21.37 17.84 -4.50
C GLY A 217 -22.16 19.13 -4.71
N TYR A 218 -22.19 19.72 -5.91
CA TYR A 218 -23.02 20.89 -6.25
C TYR A 218 -24.48 20.50 -6.55
N LEU A 219 -24.69 19.29 -7.07
CA LEU A 219 -26.00 18.69 -7.27
C LEU A 219 -26.16 17.46 -6.38
N LYS A 220 -27.40 17.13 -6.04
CA LYS A 220 -27.74 15.90 -5.31
C LYS A 220 -28.91 15.19 -5.99
N GLU A 221 -28.78 13.87 -6.15
CA GLU A 221 -29.89 13.01 -6.57
C GLU A 221 -30.72 12.61 -5.36
N ILE A 222 -32.04 12.71 -5.49
CA ILE A 222 -33.02 12.30 -4.49
C ILE A 222 -33.86 11.16 -5.08
N LEU A 223 -33.88 10.03 -4.37
CA LEU A 223 -34.76 8.91 -4.67
C LEU A 223 -36.13 9.15 -4.07
N SER A 224 -37.15 9.29 -4.91
CA SER A 224 -38.56 9.33 -4.51
C SER A 224 -39.29 8.13 -5.08
N GLY A 225 -39.35 7.04 -4.31
CA GLY A 225 -39.95 5.77 -4.73
C GLY A 225 -39.11 5.06 -5.80
N ILE A 226 -39.60 5.04 -7.04
CA ILE A 226 -38.94 4.45 -8.24
C ILE A 226 -38.25 5.56 -9.07
N TYR A 227 -38.60 6.82 -8.85
CA TYR A 227 -38.10 7.93 -9.66
C TYR A 227 -36.85 8.56 -9.06
N ARG A 228 -35.87 8.83 -9.92
CA ARG A 228 -34.68 9.62 -9.59
C ARG A 228 -34.92 11.07 -9.98
N THR A 229 -34.88 11.94 -8.99
CA THR A 229 -35.02 13.39 -9.19
C THR A 229 -33.70 14.06 -8.83
N ILE A 230 -33.44 15.21 -9.45
CA ILE A 230 -32.24 16.00 -9.17
C ILE A 230 -32.62 17.32 -8.52
N SER A 231 -31.79 17.75 -7.57
CA SER A 231 -31.92 19.04 -6.90
C SER A 231 -30.54 19.66 -6.70
N VAL A 232 -30.53 20.99 -6.49
CA VAL A 232 -29.31 21.71 -6.13
C VAL A 232 -28.98 21.40 -4.67
N SER A 233 -27.69 21.16 -4.38
CA SER A 233 -27.24 20.95 -3.00
C SER A 233 -27.03 22.30 -2.28
N SER A 234 -26.77 22.30 -0.97
CA SER A 234 -26.40 23.52 -0.25
C SER A 234 -25.16 24.21 -0.85
N LYS A 235 -24.16 23.41 -1.28
CA LYS A 235 -22.97 23.92 -1.99
C LYS A 235 -23.32 24.54 -3.35
N GLY A 236 -24.26 23.93 -4.07
CA GLY A 236 -24.77 24.47 -5.33
C GLY A 236 -25.55 25.77 -5.15
N GLU A 237 -26.35 25.88 -4.09
CA GLU A 237 -27.10 27.10 -3.78
C GLU A 237 -26.15 28.25 -3.40
N GLN A 238 -25.11 27.98 -2.62
CA GLN A 238 -24.06 28.97 -2.32
C GLN A 238 -23.34 29.45 -3.60
N PHE A 239 -23.07 28.55 -4.54
CA PHE A 239 -22.49 28.91 -5.84
C PHE A 239 -23.43 29.78 -6.69
N LEU A 240 -24.73 29.44 -6.72
CA LEU A 240 -25.73 30.25 -7.42
C LEU A 240 -25.88 31.64 -6.79
N ALA A 241 -25.90 31.73 -5.46
CA ALA A 241 -26.05 32.99 -4.72
C ALA A 241 -24.82 33.91 -4.85
N SER A 242 -23.63 33.32 -4.97
CA SER A 242 -22.38 34.08 -5.18
C SER A 242 -22.19 34.56 -6.62
N SER A 243 -22.98 34.03 -7.57
CA SER A 243 -22.94 34.43 -8.97
C SER A 243 -23.80 35.68 -9.19
N ARG A 244 -23.15 36.84 -9.22
CA ARG A 244 -23.78 38.15 -9.48
C ARG A 244 -23.51 38.59 -10.93
N PRO A 245 -24.28 39.53 -11.50
CA PRO A 245 -24.04 40.04 -12.85
C PRO A 245 -22.62 40.59 -13.06
N ASP A 246 -22.04 41.16 -12.00
CA ASP A 246 -20.72 41.78 -11.91
C ASP A 246 -19.59 40.82 -11.50
N TYR A 247 -19.92 39.66 -10.91
CA TYR A 247 -18.92 38.69 -10.46
C TYR A 247 -19.42 37.25 -10.63
N LYS A 248 -18.71 36.48 -11.45
CA LYS A 248 -18.95 35.04 -11.62
C LYS A 248 -17.82 34.25 -10.98
N PRO A 249 -18.08 33.50 -9.90
CA PRO A 249 -17.04 32.68 -9.28
C PRO A 249 -16.57 31.62 -10.28
N PRO A 250 -15.24 31.46 -10.48
CA PRO A 250 -14.72 30.43 -11.37
C PRO A 250 -15.08 29.06 -10.81
N LEU A 251 -15.44 28.13 -11.70
CA LEU A 251 -15.70 26.75 -11.36
C LEU A 251 -14.88 25.87 -12.29
N VAL A 252 -13.63 25.64 -11.89
CA VAL A 252 -12.72 24.78 -12.64
C VAL A 252 -13.14 23.33 -12.45
N LEU A 253 -13.57 22.69 -13.54
CA LEU A 253 -13.96 21.29 -13.55
C LEU A 253 -13.05 20.49 -14.47
N THR A 254 -12.81 19.26 -14.06
CA THR A 254 -12.13 18.25 -14.86
C THR A 254 -13.05 17.79 -16.00
N LEU A 255 -12.64 17.94 -17.25
CA LEU A 255 -13.47 17.54 -18.39
C LEU A 255 -13.49 16.01 -18.54
N THR A 256 -14.67 15.46 -18.88
CA THR A 256 -14.83 14.05 -19.25
C THR A 256 -14.67 13.87 -20.76
N ALA A 257 -14.45 12.63 -21.23
CA ALA A 257 -14.39 12.32 -22.66
C ALA A 257 -15.68 12.76 -23.40
N GLU A 258 -16.85 12.61 -22.76
CA GLU A 258 -18.14 13.07 -23.30
C GLU A 258 -18.21 14.61 -23.43
N MET A 259 -17.39 15.36 -22.68
CA MET A 259 -17.37 16.82 -22.70
C MET A 259 -16.35 17.42 -23.68
N LEU A 260 -15.35 16.64 -24.11
CA LEU A 260 -14.25 17.13 -24.94
C LEU A 260 -14.55 17.20 -26.44
N GLY A 261 -15.69 16.65 -26.90
CA GLY A 261 -16.02 16.61 -28.32
C GLY A 261 -15.08 15.69 -29.11
N VAL A 262 -15.52 15.21 -30.27
CA VAL A 262 -14.80 14.22 -31.10
C VAL A 262 -13.59 14.83 -31.84
N GLU A 263 -13.26 16.11 -31.60
CA GLU A 263 -12.24 16.84 -32.35
C GLU A 263 -10.81 16.70 -31.81
N ASP A 264 -10.60 16.06 -30.66
CA ASP A 264 -9.25 15.72 -30.16
C ASP A 264 -8.84 14.30 -30.56
N ASN A 265 -9.09 13.93 -31.83
CA ASN A 265 -8.70 12.65 -32.41
C ASN A 265 -7.29 12.71 -33.04
N GLY A 266 -6.40 13.52 -32.43
CA GLY A 266 -5.02 13.69 -32.86
C GLY A 266 -4.06 13.34 -31.73
N ASN A 267 -3.46 12.15 -31.83
CA ASN A 267 -2.20 11.80 -31.15
C ASN A 267 -2.20 11.45 -29.65
N THR A 268 -3.19 10.72 -29.16
CA THR A 268 -2.95 9.79 -28.04
C THR A 268 -3.32 8.37 -28.45
N LYS A 269 -2.52 7.82 -29.38
CA LYS A 269 -2.14 6.41 -29.26
C LYS A 269 -1.29 6.27 -27.99
N GLU A 270 -1.92 6.40 -26.82
CA GLU A 270 -1.32 5.79 -25.63
C GLU A 270 -1.44 4.30 -25.86
N GLU A 271 -0.33 3.72 -26.33
CA GLU A 271 -0.11 2.29 -26.29
C GLU A 271 -0.51 1.82 -24.90
N PHE A 272 -1.63 1.09 -24.84
CA PHE A 272 -2.01 0.30 -23.70
C PHE A 272 -0.90 -0.73 -23.53
N LYS A 273 0.17 -0.36 -22.81
CA LYS A 273 1.22 -1.28 -22.41
C LYS A 273 0.53 -2.33 -21.55
N THR A 274 0.28 -3.47 -22.16
CA THR A 274 -0.15 -4.69 -21.52
C THR A 274 0.71 -4.87 -20.27
N LEU A 275 0.07 -5.19 -19.14
CA LEU A 275 0.69 -5.24 -17.81
C LEU A 275 1.86 -6.22 -17.69
N SER A 276 2.18 -6.98 -18.75
CA SER A 276 3.37 -7.83 -18.85
C SER A 276 4.69 -7.07 -18.62
N THR A 277 4.70 -5.73 -18.76
CA THR A 277 5.90 -4.89 -18.49
C THR A 277 5.98 -4.27 -17.10
N SER A 278 5.01 -4.50 -16.19
CA SER A 278 5.13 -4.01 -14.80
C SER A 278 5.72 -5.04 -13.83
N GLU A 279 5.87 -6.30 -14.25
CA GLU A 279 6.59 -7.32 -13.48
C GLU A 279 8.12 -7.06 -13.48
N SER A 280 8.61 -6.31 -14.48
CA SER A 280 10.02 -5.98 -14.72
C SER A 280 10.54 -4.73 -13.99
N GLU A 281 9.76 -4.09 -13.10
CA GLU A 281 10.33 -3.05 -12.24
C GLU A 281 11.45 -3.66 -11.39
N GLY A 282 12.68 -3.22 -11.67
CA GLY A 282 13.91 -3.64 -11.00
C GLY A 282 14.74 -4.71 -11.72
N PHE A 283 14.35 -5.18 -12.91
CA PHE A 283 15.09 -6.19 -13.68
C PHE A 283 15.69 -5.63 -14.96
N SER A 284 16.90 -6.08 -15.30
CA SER A 284 17.38 -6.05 -16.69
C SER A 284 16.59 -7.03 -17.56
N GLU A 285 16.68 -6.89 -18.90
CA GLU A 285 15.97 -7.78 -19.84
C GLU A 285 16.28 -9.27 -19.60
N ALA A 286 17.57 -9.59 -19.40
CA ALA A 286 18.02 -10.94 -19.09
C ALA A 286 17.49 -11.45 -17.74
N GLU A 287 17.41 -10.60 -16.72
CA GLU A 287 16.86 -11.00 -15.42
C GLU A 287 15.33 -11.19 -15.46
N GLY A 288 14.64 -10.40 -16.28
CA GLY A 288 13.21 -10.59 -16.57
C GLY A 288 12.95 -11.93 -17.27
N GLN A 289 13.79 -12.30 -18.23
CA GLN A 289 13.73 -13.61 -18.88
C GLN A 289 14.00 -14.74 -17.87
N LEU A 290 15.04 -14.61 -17.04
CA LEU A 290 15.33 -15.60 -15.99
C LEU A 290 14.14 -15.77 -15.03
N TYR A 291 13.52 -14.67 -14.60
CA TYR A 291 12.35 -14.70 -13.73
C TYR A 291 11.20 -15.50 -14.35
N GLN A 292 10.86 -15.25 -15.61
CA GLN A 292 9.81 -16.00 -16.31
C GLN A 292 10.14 -17.49 -16.45
N MET A 293 11.38 -17.82 -16.81
CA MET A 293 11.83 -19.21 -16.90
C MET A 293 11.77 -19.93 -15.55
N LEU A 294 12.08 -19.25 -14.44
CA LEU A 294 11.93 -19.80 -13.09
C LEU A 294 10.47 -20.03 -12.70
N LEU A 295 9.54 -19.16 -13.11
CA LEU A 295 8.11 -19.38 -12.91
C LEU A 295 7.62 -20.63 -13.66
N GLU A 296 8.09 -20.84 -14.90
CA GLU A 296 7.78 -22.03 -15.69
C GLU A 296 8.33 -23.31 -15.06
N GLU A 297 9.57 -23.30 -14.58
CA GLU A 297 10.17 -24.46 -13.91
C GLU A 297 9.45 -24.79 -12.60
N ARG A 298 9.08 -23.77 -11.81
CA ARG A 298 8.22 -23.97 -10.63
C ARG A 298 6.87 -24.59 -11.01
N LEU A 299 6.26 -24.17 -12.12
CA LEU A 299 5.00 -24.73 -12.61
C LEU A 299 5.16 -26.21 -13.02
N LYS A 300 6.24 -26.56 -13.71
CA LYS A 300 6.56 -27.96 -14.07
C LYS A 300 6.72 -28.83 -12.82
N LEU A 301 7.45 -28.33 -11.82
CA LEU A 301 7.63 -29.00 -10.53
C LEU A 301 6.30 -29.14 -9.76
N ALA A 302 5.46 -28.11 -9.76
CA ALA A 302 4.15 -28.16 -9.11
C ALA A 302 3.24 -29.22 -9.74
N ARG A 303 3.26 -29.33 -11.07
CA ARG A 303 2.50 -30.35 -11.81
C ARG A 303 2.98 -31.77 -11.49
N SER A 304 4.30 -32.00 -11.43
CA SER A 304 4.82 -33.34 -11.11
C SER A 304 4.48 -33.80 -9.69
N VAL A 305 4.38 -32.85 -8.74
CA VAL A 305 3.99 -33.12 -7.35
C VAL A 305 2.46 -33.09 -7.14
N GLY A 306 1.69 -32.58 -8.11
CA GLY A 306 0.24 -32.45 -8.02
C GLY A 306 -0.25 -31.34 -7.09
N THR A 307 0.54 -30.27 -6.92
CA THR A 307 0.23 -29.11 -6.07
C THR A 307 0.13 -27.81 -6.86
N ALA A 308 -0.27 -26.71 -6.22
CA ALA A 308 -0.28 -25.39 -6.85
C ALA A 308 1.13 -24.75 -6.82
N PRO A 309 1.53 -23.96 -7.84
CA PRO A 309 2.86 -23.36 -7.88
C PRO A 309 3.19 -22.48 -6.67
N TYR A 310 2.22 -21.68 -6.21
CA TYR A 310 2.40 -20.81 -5.04
C TYR A 310 2.61 -21.59 -3.73
N ALA A 311 2.20 -22.87 -3.66
CA ALA A 311 2.40 -23.72 -2.50
C ALA A 311 3.84 -24.28 -2.40
N ILE A 312 4.61 -24.28 -3.51
CA ILE A 312 6.04 -24.54 -3.48
C ILE A 312 6.77 -23.30 -2.94
N CYS A 313 6.54 -22.17 -3.61
CA CYS A 313 7.01 -20.85 -3.18
C CYS A 313 6.23 -19.77 -3.92
N GLY A 314 6.05 -18.59 -3.31
CA GLY A 314 5.32 -17.47 -3.92
C GLY A 314 6.10 -16.77 -5.03
N ASP A 315 5.40 -16.01 -5.87
CA ASP A 315 5.98 -15.27 -7.01
C ASP A 315 7.03 -14.23 -6.54
N GLN A 316 6.81 -13.64 -5.36
CA GLN A 316 7.78 -12.75 -4.70
C GLN A 316 9.07 -13.48 -4.31
N THR A 317 8.96 -14.72 -3.85
CA THR A 317 10.14 -15.53 -3.51
C THR A 317 10.94 -15.82 -4.78
N ILE A 318 10.28 -16.18 -5.90
CA ILE A 318 10.95 -16.37 -7.19
C ILE A 318 11.61 -15.07 -7.67
N LYS A 319 10.93 -13.92 -7.52
CA LYS A 319 11.50 -12.60 -7.85
C LYS A 319 12.77 -12.34 -7.05
N LYS A 320 12.75 -12.64 -5.74
CA LYS A 320 13.91 -12.52 -4.84
C LYS A 320 14.99 -13.58 -5.06
N ILE A 321 14.72 -14.67 -5.78
CA ILE A 321 15.72 -15.67 -6.20
C ILE A 321 16.40 -15.25 -7.51
N ALA A 322 15.65 -14.67 -8.45
CA ALA A 322 16.14 -14.27 -9.76
C ALA A 322 17.22 -13.16 -9.71
N LEU A 323 17.21 -12.33 -8.67
CA LEU A 323 18.19 -11.27 -8.45
C LEU A 323 19.56 -11.81 -7.93
N PRO A 324 19.65 -12.48 -6.78
CA PRO A 324 20.92 -12.97 -6.23
C PRO A 324 21.43 -14.25 -6.90
N ARG A 325 20.57 -15.01 -7.60
CA ARG A 325 20.92 -16.24 -8.34
C ARG A 325 21.80 -17.19 -7.52
N PRO A 326 21.28 -17.70 -6.39
CA PRO A 326 22.08 -18.44 -5.42
C PRO A 326 22.66 -19.72 -6.03
N SER A 327 23.95 -19.96 -5.81
CA SER A 327 24.66 -21.19 -6.21
C SER A 327 24.66 -22.27 -5.11
N THR A 328 24.39 -21.89 -3.85
CA THR A 328 24.43 -22.79 -2.69
C THR A 328 23.08 -22.86 -1.96
N LYS A 329 22.84 -23.96 -1.24
CA LYS A 329 21.66 -24.11 -0.37
C LYS A 329 21.63 -23.06 0.73
N ALA A 330 22.79 -22.68 1.27
CA ALA A 330 22.92 -21.66 2.30
C ALA A 330 22.47 -20.28 1.79
N ARG A 331 22.89 -19.89 0.58
CA ARG A 331 22.42 -18.65 -0.07
C ARG A 331 20.94 -18.68 -0.36
N LEU A 332 20.44 -19.81 -0.87
CA LEU A 332 19.01 -19.98 -1.12
C LEU A 332 18.21 -19.81 0.18
N ALA A 333 18.63 -20.45 1.27
CA ALA A 333 17.98 -20.38 2.57
C ALA A 333 17.99 -18.97 3.20
N ASN A 334 18.94 -18.12 2.81
CA ASN A 334 19.04 -16.76 3.32
C ASN A 334 18.08 -15.77 2.62
N ILE A 335 17.41 -16.19 1.54
CA ILE A 335 16.46 -15.36 0.80
C ILE A 335 15.13 -15.29 1.54
N ASP A 336 14.65 -14.08 1.78
CA ASP A 336 13.37 -13.86 2.45
C ASP A 336 12.21 -14.51 1.68
N GLY A 337 11.45 -15.37 2.37
CA GLY A 337 10.34 -16.14 1.79
C GLY A 337 10.73 -17.54 1.33
N VAL A 338 12.02 -17.92 1.41
CA VAL A 338 12.46 -19.31 1.29
C VAL A 338 12.34 -19.97 2.66
N ASN A 339 11.53 -21.03 2.74
CA ASN A 339 11.39 -21.83 3.96
C ASN A 339 12.33 -23.05 3.95
N GLN A 340 12.57 -23.62 5.13
CA GLN A 340 13.46 -24.77 5.27
C GLN A 340 12.98 -25.99 4.46
N HIS A 341 11.67 -26.19 4.38
CA HIS A 341 11.08 -27.29 3.62
C HIS A 341 11.39 -27.20 2.11
N LEU A 342 11.34 -26.00 1.53
CA LEU A 342 11.70 -25.72 0.14
C LEU A 342 13.17 -26.06 -0.13
N VAL A 343 14.07 -25.63 0.77
CA VAL A 343 15.51 -25.90 0.66
C VAL A 343 15.80 -27.40 0.74
N THR A 344 15.19 -28.10 1.70
CA THR A 344 15.43 -29.53 1.91
C THR A 344 14.84 -30.38 0.78
N LYS A 345 13.61 -30.09 0.34
CA LYS A 345 12.89 -30.94 -0.62
C LYS A 345 13.18 -30.61 -2.08
N TYR A 346 13.34 -29.32 -2.40
CA TYR A 346 13.45 -28.84 -3.78
C TYR A 346 14.72 -28.01 -4.04
N GLY A 347 15.56 -27.77 -3.03
CA GLY A 347 16.73 -26.89 -3.14
C GLY A 347 17.70 -27.33 -4.24
N ASP A 348 18.02 -28.63 -4.34
CA ASP A 348 18.92 -29.14 -5.37
C ASP A 348 18.39 -28.88 -6.79
N HIS A 349 17.08 -29.09 -7.00
CA HIS A 349 16.44 -28.83 -8.27
C HIS A 349 16.50 -27.34 -8.63
N PHE A 350 16.17 -26.45 -7.69
CA PHE A 350 16.25 -25.01 -7.92
C PHE A 350 17.67 -24.56 -8.24
N LEU A 351 18.69 -25.02 -7.52
CA LEU A 351 20.08 -24.65 -7.76
C LEU A 351 20.56 -25.09 -9.15
N GLN A 352 20.25 -26.33 -9.56
CA GLN A 352 20.58 -26.83 -10.90
C GLN A 352 19.91 -26.00 -11.99
N VAL A 353 18.63 -25.68 -11.81
CA VAL A 353 17.87 -24.84 -12.75
C VAL A 353 18.45 -23.43 -12.82
N ILE A 354 18.68 -22.78 -11.68
CA ILE A 354 19.26 -21.43 -11.61
C ILE A 354 20.62 -21.38 -12.31
N GLN A 355 21.48 -22.36 -12.05
CA GLN A 355 22.80 -22.45 -12.68
C GLN A 355 22.69 -22.59 -14.20
N LYS A 356 21.87 -23.54 -14.68
CA LYS A 356 21.67 -23.78 -16.11
C LYS A 356 21.08 -22.55 -16.82
N LEU A 357 20.06 -21.93 -16.24
CA LEU A 357 19.39 -20.77 -16.82
C LEU A 357 20.28 -19.53 -16.81
N SER A 358 21.01 -19.30 -15.72
CA SER A 358 21.93 -18.17 -15.62
C SER A 358 23.08 -18.29 -16.62
N GLN A 359 23.62 -19.50 -16.83
CA GLN A 359 24.61 -19.77 -17.88
C GLN A 359 24.06 -19.48 -19.28
N GLY A 360 22.84 -19.93 -19.58
CA GLY A 360 22.20 -19.67 -20.89
C GLY A 360 21.94 -18.19 -21.18
N LEU A 361 21.76 -17.38 -20.14
CA LEU A 361 21.51 -15.94 -20.23
C LEU A 361 22.76 -15.08 -19.96
N ASN A 362 23.94 -15.69 -19.82
CA ASN A 362 25.20 -15.03 -19.47
C ASN A 362 25.13 -14.17 -18.20
N LEU A 363 24.39 -14.63 -17.20
CA LEU A 363 24.26 -13.98 -15.89
C LEU A 363 25.21 -14.62 -14.88
N SER A 364 25.95 -13.80 -14.12
CA SER A 364 26.76 -14.30 -13.00
C SER A 364 25.86 -14.82 -11.90
N LEU A 365 26.22 -15.98 -11.36
CA LEU A 365 25.67 -16.47 -10.09
C LEU A 365 26.10 -15.57 -8.95
N ASP A 366 25.37 -15.66 -7.85
CA ASP A 366 25.80 -15.12 -6.57
C ASP A 366 25.98 -13.59 -6.54
N GLY A 367 25.23 -12.88 -7.37
CA GLY A 367 25.21 -11.42 -7.39
C GLY A 367 24.77 -10.81 -6.05
N GLU A 368 25.30 -9.62 -5.73
CA GLU A 368 24.83 -8.86 -4.57
C GLU A 368 23.36 -8.49 -4.74
N ALA A 369 22.56 -8.73 -3.70
CA ALA A 369 21.15 -8.35 -3.68
C ALA A 369 21.06 -6.82 -3.74
N ARG A 370 20.77 -6.26 -4.93
CA ARG A 370 20.39 -4.85 -5.06
C ARG A 370 19.10 -4.66 -4.28
N VAL A 371 19.20 -4.15 -3.05
CA VAL A 371 18.03 -3.82 -2.24
C VAL A 371 17.27 -2.72 -2.97
N ALA A 372 16.12 -3.07 -3.53
CA ALA A 372 15.18 -2.13 -4.11
C ALA A 372 14.48 -1.34 -2.98
N THR A 373 15.17 -0.37 -2.38
CA THR A 373 14.52 0.72 -1.68
C THR A 373 14.06 1.73 -2.72
N ALA A 374 12.75 1.76 -2.96
CA ALA A 374 12.11 2.77 -3.78
C ALA A 374 12.24 4.15 -3.11
N SER A 375 13.20 4.95 -3.56
CA SER A 375 13.23 6.39 -3.35
C SER A 375 13.61 7.07 -4.67
N LEU A 376 12.69 7.88 -5.15
CA LEU A 376 12.78 8.70 -6.36
C LEU A 376 14.11 9.48 -6.42
N GLN A 377 14.83 9.33 -7.53
CA GLN A 377 16.03 10.12 -7.83
C GLN A 377 15.62 11.51 -8.33
N THR A 378 15.76 12.52 -7.48
CA THR A 378 16.20 13.85 -7.92
C THR A 378 17.72 13.87 -7.85
N ASN A 379 18.36 14.16 -9.00
CA ASN A 379 19.80 14.34 -9.13
C ASN A 379 20.29 15.48 -8.22
N GLU A 380 20.91 15.13 -7.10
CA GLU A 380 21.99 15.90 -6.52
C GLU A 380 23.05 14.94 -5.97
N VAL A 381 24.31 15.25 -6.28
CA VAL A 381 25.51 14.53 -5.83
C VAL A 381 25.57 14.60 -4.31
N ARG A 382 25.02 13.59 -3.63
CA ARG A 382 25.29 13.33 -2.21
C ARG A 382 26.49 12.40 -2.11
N LYS A 383 27.61 12.96 -1.65
CA LYS A 383 28.70 12.23 -0.99
C LYS A 383 28.10 11.13 -0.11
N VAL A 384 28.65 9.94 -0.25
CA VAL A 384 28.38 8.79 0.60
C VAL A 384 28.62 9.21 2.05
N SER A 385 27.54 9.52 2.76
CA SER A 385 27.54 9.64 4.20
C SER A 385 27.70 8.23 4.74
N LEU A 386 28.92 7.91 5.16
CA LEU A 386 29.17 6.90 6.17
C LEU A 386 28.13 7.08 7.27
N VAL A 387 27.52 5.98 7.69
CA VAL A 387 26.71 5.93 8.90
C VAL A 387 27.62 6.40 10.03
N THR A 388 27.55 7.69 10.36
CA THR A 388 27.99 8.18 11.66
C THR A 388 27.01 7.59 12.64
N ASN A 389 27.38 6.42 13.16
CA ASN A 389 26.88 5.95 14.44
C ASN A 389 26.93 7.14 15.39
N LYS A 390 25.81 7.37 16.09
CA LYS A 390 25.76 8.26 17.24
C LYS A 390 27.04 8.03 18.06
N SER A 391 27.72 9.09 18.46
CA SER A 391 28.80 9.03 19.43
C SER A 391 28.24 8.51 20.76
N ASN A 392 28.03 7.20 20.85
CA ASN A 392 27.67 6.53 22.08
C ASN A 392 28.98 6.33 22.83
N LYS A 393 29.35 7.28 23.69
CA LYS A 393 30.34 7.00 24.72
C LYS A 393 29.98 5.66 25.37
N LEU A 394 30.94 4.74 25.47
CA LEU A 394 30.76 3.47 26.18
C LEU A 394 30.04 3.75 27.50
N THR A 395 29.07 2.91 27.85
CA THR A 395 28.46 3.00 29.17
C THR A 395 29.54 2.77 30.25
N PRO A 396 29.42 3.37 31.44
CA PRO A 396 30.42 3.21 32.50
C PRO A 396 30.78 1.74 32.78
N ALA A 397 29.79 0.84 32.77
CA ALA A 397 29.99 -0.58 32.99
C ALA A 397 30.79 -1.31 31.88
N LYS A 398 30.71 -0.82 30.63
CA LYS A 398 31.48 -1.36 29.49
C LYS A 398 32.92 -0.87 29.54
N PHE A 399 33.10 0.42 29.84
CA PHE A 399 34.42 1.02 30.00
C PHE A 399 35.18 0.41 31.20
N GLU A 400 34.50 0.19 32.32
CA GLU A 400 35.09 -0.48 33.50
C GLU A 400 35.49 -1.92 33.20
N ALA A 401 34.66 -2.68 32.47
CA ALA A 401 35.02 -4.04 32.04
C ALA A 401 36.26 -4.05 31.12
N TRP A 402 36.35 -3.10 30.19
CA TRP A 402 37.53 -2.93 29.34
C TRP A 402 38.76 -2.56 30.16
N LYS A 403 38.62 -1.63 31.13
CA LYS A 403 39.71 -1.20 32.02
C LYS A 403 40.27 -2.37 32.83
N MET A 404 39.39 -3.14 33.47
CA MET A 404 39.79 -4.33 34.24
C MET A 404 40.48 -5.39 33.38
N TRP A 405 40.06 -5.53 32.13
CA TRP A 405 40.67 -6.50 31.22
C TRP A 405 42.03 -6.01 30.69
N HIS A 406 42.11 -4.75 30.25
CA HIS A 406 43.26 -4.18 29.55
C HIS A 406 44.35 -3.68 30.51
N GLU A 407 43.97 -2.92 31.55
CA GLU A 407 44.91 -2.34 32.52
C GLU A 407 45.19 -3.30 33.68
N ASP A 408 44.15 -3.93 34.25
CA ASP A 408 44.30 -4.78 35.45
C ASP A 408 44.59 -6.25 35.12
N GLY A 409 44.59 -6.64 33.84
CA GLY A 409 44.94 -7.99 33.40
C GLY A 409 43.93 -9.07 33.80
N CYS A 410 42.73 -8.71 34.25
CA CYS A 410 41.71 -9.68 34.68
C CYS A 410 41.19 -10.55 33.52
N SER A 411 40.83 -11.79 33.82
CA SER A 411 40.15 -12.71 32.91
C SER A 411 38.66 -12.39 32.76
N ILE A 412 38.02 -12.90 31.70
CA ILE A 412 36.57 -12.75 31.47
C ILE A 412 35.76 -13.30 32.65
N HIS A 413 36.20 -14.42 33.26
CA HIS A 413 35.57 -15.02 34.43
C HIS A 413 35.66 -14.12 35.68
N GLU A 414 36.82 -13.48 35.91
CA GLU A 414 37.01 -12.57 37.05
C GLU A 414 36.19 -11.29 36.89
N ILE A 415 36.10 -10.74 35.68
CA ILE A 415 35.27 -9.57 35.38
C ILE A 415 33.77 -9.91 35.51
N ALA A 416 33.38 -11.11 35.10
CA ALA A 416 32.02 -11.61 35.23
C ALA A 416 31.57 -11.73 36.69
N ASN A 417 32.47 -12.16 37.57
CA ASN A 417 32.22 -12.42 38.99
C ASN A 417 32.81 -11.33 39.91
N PHE A 418 33.02 -10.11 39.40
CA PHE A 418 33.70 -9.06 40.17
C PHE A 418 32.95 -8.73 41.47
N PRO A 419 33.62 -8.80 42.65
CA PRO A 419 32.97 -8.61 43.96
C PRO A 419 32.31 -7.24 44.17
N GLY A 420 32.73 -6.22 43.42
CA GLY A 420 32.16 -4.86 43.47
C GLY A 420 30.83 -4.69 42.74
N ARG A 421 30.32 -5.71 42.02
CA ARG A 421 29.01 -5.66 41.36
C ARG A 421 27.91 -6.21 42.26
N SER A 422 26.71 -5.63 42.14
CA SER A 422 25.52 -6.10 42.87
C SER A 422 25.11 -7.54 42.52
N ALA A 423 25.50 -8.05 41.35
CA ALA A 423 25.32 -9.43 40.93
C ALA A 423 26.35 -9.84 39.85
N PRO A 424 26.75 -11.12 39.79
CA PRO A 424 27.55 -11.64 38.68
C PRO A 424 26.83 -11.52 37.34
N ILE A 425 27.58 -11.27 36.27
CA ILE A 425 27.07 -11.26 34.89
C ILE A 425 27.61 -12.47 34.13
N LYS A 426 26.94 -12.86 33.04
CA LYS A 426 27.42 -13.97 32.20
C LYS A 426 28.71 -13.56 31.49
N GLU A 427 29.66 -14.48 31.38
CA GLU A 427 30.93 -14.29 30.64
C GLU A 427 30.72 -13.81 29.20
N GLN A 428 29.65 -14.28 28.56
CA GLN A 428 29.23 -13.85 27.22
C GLN A 428 28.97 -12.35 27.14
N ILE A 429 28.41 -11.75 28.18
CA ILE A 429 28.12 -10.30 28.26
C ILE A 429 29.42 -9.51 28.41
N VAL A 430 30.36 -10.03 29.20
CA VAL A 430 31.70 -9.43 29.33
C VAL A 430 32.42 -9.44 27.98
N ALA A 431 32.40 -10.57 27.28
CA ALA A 431 32.98 -10.67 25.94
C ALA A 431 32.33 -9.68 24.94
N GLU A 432 31.01 -9.46 25.02
CA GLU A 432 30.34 -8.44 24.22
C GLU A 432 30.78 -7.02 24.58
N TYR A 433 30.93 -6.70 25.86
CA TYR A 433 31.43 -5.39 26.31
C TYR A 433 32.83 -5.09 25.79
N LEU A 434 33.70 -6.10 25.78
CA LEU A 434 35.06 -6.01 25.26
C LEU A 434 35.07 -5.80 23.73
N LEU A 435 34.24 -6.53 22.98
CA LEU A 435 34.13 -6.35 21.52
C LEU A 435 33.58 -4.96 21.16
N GLU A 436 32.62 -4.43 21.92
CA GLU A 436 32.12 -3.07 21.71
C GLU A 436 33.19 -2.01 22.02
N ALA A 437 34.01 -2.21 23.05
CA ALA A 437 35.16 -1.34 23.34
C ALA A 437 36.15 -1.29 22.16
N ALA A 438 36.41 -2.42 21.51
CA ALA A 438 37.24 -2.50 20.32
C ALA A 438 36.63 -1.74 19.12
N GLN A 439 35.30 -1.81 18.93
CA GLN A 439 34.59 -1.10 17.86
C GLN A 439 34.63 0.42 18.02
N GLU A 440 34.65 0.90 19.27
CA GLU A 440 34.79 2.32 19.62
C GLU A 440 36.24 2.82 19.58
N GLY A 441 37.19 1.96 19.18
CA GLY A 441 38.59 2.32 18.93
C GLY A 441 39.49 2.33 20.16
N LEU A 442 39.07 1.73 21.28
CA LEU A 442 39.94 1.57 22.45
C LEU A 442 41.05 0.54 22.16
N PRO A 443 42.25 0.69 22.77
CA PRO A 443 43.33 -0.29 22.66
C PRO A 443 42.83 -1.71 22.99
N PHE A 444 43.08 -2.66 22.09
CA PHE A 444 42.53 -4.01 22.20
C PHE A 444 43.55 -5.06 21.79
N ASP A 445 43.88 -5.96 22.71
CA ASP A 445 44.77 -7.09 22.45
C ASP A 445 44.01 -8.26 21.84
N TRP A 446 43.98 -8.30 20.51
CA TRP A 446 43.29 -9.34 19.75
C TRP A 446 43.88 -10.74 19.97
N ALA A 447 45.18 -10.86 20.26
CA ALA A 447 45.83 -12.14 20.48
C ALA A 447 45.36 -12.76 21.80
N ARG A 448 45.44 -11.97 22.88
CA ARG A 448 44.96 -12.39 24.20
C ARG A 448 43.46 -12.71 24.18
N PHE A 449 42.65 -11.88 23.55
CA PHE A 449 41.21 -12.12 23.48
C PHE A 449 40.88 -13.38 22.66
N SER A 450 41.57 -13.60 21.54
CA SER A 450 41.37 -14.78 20.68
C SER A 450 41.73 -16.08 21.40
N GLU A 451 42.83 -16.08 22.17
CA GLU A 451 43.23 -17.23 22.98
C GLU A 451 42.19 -17.55 24.07
N MET A 452 41.72 -16.51 24.78
CA MET A 452 40.73 -16.67 25.86
C MET A 452 39.40 -17.26 25.39
N ILE A 453 38.96 -16.94 24.17
CA ILE A 453 37.73 -17.50 23.60
C ILE A 453 37.98 -18.78 22.81
N GLY A 454 39.23 -19.22 22.64
CA GLY A 454 39.59 -20.39 21.84
C GLY A 454 39.40 -20.21 20.33
N LEU A 455 39.54 -18.98 19.82
CA LEU A 455 39.44 -18.69 18.38
C LEU A 455 40.75 -19.08 17.68
N THR A 456 40.79 -20.30 17.14
CA THR A 456 41.94 -20.82 16.39
C THR A 456 41.89 -20.45 14.90
N GLN A 457 43.02 -20.57 14.22
CA GLN A 457 43.13 -20.34 12.78
C GLN A 457 42.22 -21.28 11.96
N GLU A 458 42.03 -22.51 12.43
CA GLU A 458 41.11 -23.48 11.84
C GLU A 458 39.66 -22.99 11.92
N ILE A 459 39.23 -22.53 13.10
CA ILE A 459 37.89 -21.96 13.32
C ILE A 459 37.67 -20.73 12.43
N ILE A 460 38.68 -19.86 12.30
CA ILE A 460 38.61 -18.69 11.42
C ILE A 460 38.42 -19.12 9.95
N SER A 461 39.18 -20.12 9.49
CA SER A 461 39.05 -20.65 8.13
C SER A 461 37.66 -21.24 7.88
N GLU A 462 37.09 -21.96 8.86
CA GLU A 462 35.73 -22.46 8.78
C GLU A 462 34.69 -21.32 8.71
N ILE A 463 34.83 -20.28 9.54
CA ILE A 463 33.95 -19.10 9.52
C ILE A 463 34.04 -18.39 8.15
N GLN A 464 35.24 -18.25 7.58
CA GLN A 464 35.42 -17.69 6.24
C GLN A 464 34.74 -18.53 5.16
N GLY A 465 34.87 -19.86 5.24
CA GLY A 465 34.20 -20.80 4.36
C GLY A 465 32.68 -20.70 4.46
N ALA A 466 32.14 -20.62 5.67
CA ALA A 466 30.71 -20.44 5.93
C ALA A 466 30.19 -19.11 5.41
N ILE A 467 30.91 -18.00 5.61
CA ILE A 467 30.53 -16.68 5.07
C ILE A 467 30.51 -16.71 3.54
N SER A 468 31.51 -17.33 2.92
CA SER A 468 31.58 -17.46 1.45
C SER A 468 30.41 -18.29 0.91
N LYS A 469 30.03 -19.37 1.62
CA LYS A 469 28.86 -20.19 1.28
C LYS A 469 27.53 -19.47 1.47
N VAL A 470 27.39 -18.59 2.46
CA VAL A 470 26.16 -17.85 2.78
C VAL A 470 26.01 -16.57 1.95
N GLY A 471 27.12 -15.96 1.54
CA GLY A 471 27.16 -14.76 0.72
C GLY A 471 26.65 -13.48 1.40
N SER A 472 26.49 -13.48 2.73
CA SER A 472 26.04 -12.32 3.53
C SER A 472 26.62 -12.39 4.95
N THR A 473 26.93 -11.24 5.51
CA THR A 473 27.42 -11.06 6.90
C THR A 473 26.37 -10.48 7.85
N ASP A 474 25.18 -10.13 7.36
CA ASP A 474 24.18 -9.36 8.12
C ASP A 474 23.44 -10.22 9.16
N LYS A 475 23.25 -11.51 8.85
CA LYS A 475 22.53 -12.46 9.71
C LYS A 475 23.52 -13.50 10.25
N LEU A 476 23.68 -13.58 11.57
CA LEU A 476 24.59 -14.54 12.22
C LEU A 476 24.10 -15.99 12.18
N LYS A 477 22.77 -16.21 12.21
CA LYS A 477 22.17 -17.55 12.27
C LYS A 477 22.46 -18.42 11.02
N PRO A 478 22.35 -17.90 9.78
CA PRO A 478 22.77 -18.63 8.58
C PRO A 478 24.24 -19.07 8.62
N ILE A 479 25.14 -18.20 9.07
CA ILE A 479 26.58 -18.53 9.21
C ILE A 479 26.76 -19.64 10.24
N LYS A 480 26.12 -19.53 11.41
CA LYS A 480 26.20 -20.54 12.48
C LYS A 480 25.72 -21.93 12.03
N ASN A 481 24.70 -22.00 11.17
CA ASN A 481 24.13 -23.27 10.69
C ASN A 481 25.10 -24.04 9.77
N GLU A 482 26.02 -23.34 9.10
CA GLU A 482 27.05 -23.96 8.26
C GLU A 482 28.31 -24.38 9.05
N LEU A 483 28.37 -24.05 10.35
CA LEU A 483 29.52 -24.28 11.21
C LEU A 483 29.27 -25.42 12.21
N PRO A 484 30.30 -26.22 12.55
CA PRO A 484 30.24 -27.25 13.60
C PRO A 484 29.69 -26.73 14.94
N LYS A 485 29.17 -27.63 15.78
CA LYS A 485 28.50 -27.27 17.05
C LYS A 485 29.46 -26.58 18.03
N GLU A 486 30.74 -26.88 17.89
CA GLU A 486 31.87 -26.40 18.67
C GLU A 486 32.12 -24.90 18.41
N ILE A 487 31.79 -24.39 17.23
CA ILE A 487 31.94 -22.97 16.90
C ILE A 487 30.74 -22.17 17.40
N THR A 488 30.95 -21.35 18.42
CA THR A 488 29.91 -20.52 19.04
C THR A 488 29.60 -19.24 18.26
N TYR A 489 28.47 -18.59 18.58
CA TYR A 489 28.17 -17.24 18.07
C TYR A 489 29.21 -16.19 18.47
N GLN A 490 29.91 -16.41 19.59
CA GLN A 490 30.96 -15.53 20.07
C GLN A 490 32.15 -15.54 19.10
N HIS A 491 32.59 -16.72 18.62
CA HIS A 491 33.66 -16.81 17.60
C HIS A 491 33.29 -16.05 16.32
N ILE A 492 32.04 -16.18 15.85
CA ILE A 492 31.56 -15.49 14.64
C ILE A 492 31.56 -13.97 14.85
N LYS A 493 31.04 -13.49 15.99
CA LYS A 493 31.03 -12.04 16.32
C LYS A 493 32.44 -11.49 16.41
N THR A 494 33.36 -12.19 17.09
CA THR A 494 34.76 -11.77 17.22
C THR A 494 35.43 -11.65 15.86
N TYR A 495 35.30 -12.66 15.00
CA TYR A 495 35.85 -12.62 13.65
C TYR A 495 35.32 -11.44 12.82
N LEU A 496 34.01 -11.19 12.85
CA LEU A 496 33.39 -10.07 12.14
C LEU A 496 33.87 -8.71 12.69
N THR A 497 34.00 -8.58 14.00
CA THR A 497 34.51 -7.34 14.61
C THR A 497 35.98 -7.11 14.24
N MET A 498 36.83 -8.13 14.28
CA MET A 498 38.23 -8.03 13.85
C MET A 498 38.35 -7.51 12.41
N ARG A 499 37.51 -8.05 11.51
CA ARG A 499 37.45 -7.62 10.12
C ARG A 499 36.98 -6.17 9.98
N ASN A 500 35.98 -5.74 10.75
CA ASN A 500 35.48 -4.37 10.74
C ASN A 500 36.52 -3.36 11.29
N CYS A 501 37.33 -3.79 12.25
CA CYS A 501 38.44 -2.99 12.80
C CYS A 501 39.71 -3.01 11.91
N GLY A 502 39.67 -3.67 10.75
CA GLY A 502 40.79 -3.69 9.78
C GLY A 502 41.98 -4.56 10.20
N ILE A 503 41.80 -5.48 11.15
CA ILE A 503 42.89 -6.33 11.65
C ILE A 503 43.16 -7.47 10.67
N SER A 504 44.40 -7.52 10.14
CA SER A 504 44.86 -8.62 9.30
C SER A 504 45.27 -9.83 10.13
N LEU A 505 44.95 -11.03 9.63
CA LEU A 505 45.14 -12.32 10.30
C LEU A 505 46.61 -12.65 10.63
N GLU A 506 47.55 -12.03 9.91
CA GLU A 506 48.99 -12.25 10.06
C GLU A 506 49.55 -11.62 11.35
N ALA A 507 48.88 -10.62 11.91
CA ALA A 507 49.35 -9.87 13.09
C ALA A 507 49.15 -10.61 14.42
N ILE A 508 48.34 -11.67 14.45
CA ILE A 508 47.97 -12.37 15.69
C ILE A 508 49.11 -13.28 16.20
N GLN A 509 50.10 -13.58 15.35
CA GLN A 509 51.24 -14.45 15.70
C GLN A 509 52.59 -13.74 15.82
N SER A 510 52.71 -12.46 15.45
CA SER A 510 53.99 -11.72 15.48
C SER A 510 54.26 -10.95 16.78
N GLY A 511 53.49 -11.19 17.85
CA GLY A 511 53.63 -10.51 19.15
C GLY A 511 54.73 -11.09 20.05
N SER A 512 56.00 -11.06 19.60
CA SER A 512 57.16 -11.29 20.48
C SER A 512 58.10 -10.08 20.45
N ILE A 513 58.05 -9.28 21.53
CA ILE A 513 59.09 -8.40 22.09
C ILE A 513 59.89 -7.55 21.08
N GLN A 514 59.59 -6.24 21.03
CA GLN A 514 60.65 -5.22 20.94
C GLN A 514 60.30 -4.01 21.82
N THR A 515 61.07 -3.87 22.90
CA THR A 515 61.26 -2.62 23.64
C THR A 515 62.16 -1.70 22.82
N GLU A 516 61.73 -0.48 22.52
CA GLU A 516 62.64 0.59 22.08
C GLU A 516 62.68 1.71 23.12
N LYS A 517 63.89 1.93 23.64
CA LYS A 517 64.32 3.10 24.40
C LYS A 517 64.80 4.17 23.42
N ASP A 518 64.45 5.41 23.75
CA ASP A 518 65.17 6.70 23.58
C ASP A 518 66.18 6.88 22.44
N GLY A 519 65.95 7.91 21.62
CA GLY A 519 66.95 8.54 20.74
C GLY A 519 66.39 9.74 19.96
N GLU A 520 66.91 10.92 20.28
CA GLU A 520 66.53 12.27 19.81
C GLU A 520 66.54 12.51 18.28
N PRO A 521 65.82 13.55 17.79
CA PRO A 521 65.79 13.94 16.38
C PRO A 521 66.78 15.07 16.07
N ALA A 522 67.47 15.00 14.92
CA ALA A 522 68.25 16.13 14.40
C ALA A 522 68.24 16.24 12.87
N HIS A 523 67.68 17.38 12.44
CA HIS A 523 68.08 18.26 11.34
C HIS A 523 67.57 18.11 9.88
N ASN A 524 66.59 18.99 9.58
CA ASN A 524 66.68 20.17 8.70
C ASN A 524 66.75 20.05 7.18
N ALA A 525 65.73 20.62 6.51
CA ALA A 525 65.84 21.71 5.52
C ALA A 525 64.42 22.28 5.25
N SER A 526 64.02 23.41 5.84
CA SER A 526 64.09 24.79 5.30
C SER A 526 62.99 25.18 4.31
N ASN A 527 62.05 26.05 4.73
CA ASN A 527 61.86 27.38 4.13
C ASN A 527 61.00 28.33 5.00
N LEU A 528 61.52 29.56 5.10
CA LEU A 528 61.09 30.81 5.75
C LEU A 528 59.68 31.29 5.33
N SER A 529 58.96 32.23 5.98
CA SER A 529 59.16 33.20 7.08
C SER A 529 57.80 33.87 7.42
N GLY A 530 57.64 34.38 8.65
CA GLY A 530 56.42 35.03 9.22
C GLY A 530 56.07 36.44 8.69
N PRO A 531 55.36 37.32 9.45
CA PRO A 531 55.55 37.57 10.89
C PRO A 531 54.28 37.68 11.77
N THR A 532 54.52 37.55 13.07
CA THR A 532 53.70 37.88 14.25
C THR A 532 53.72 39.39 14.55
N LEU A 533 52.74 39.91 15.29
CA LEU A 533 52.90 40.89 16.40
C LEU A 533 51.51 41.06 17.07
N GLU A 534 51.34 40.63 18.33
CA GLU A 534 51.33 41.47 19.56
C GLU A 534 49.92 42.05 19.86
N THR A 535 49.40 42.17 21.08
CA THR A 535 49.96 42.19 22.44
C THR A 535 48.81 42.03 23.47
N CYS A 536 49.16 41.60 24.69
CA CYS A 536 48.69 42.04 26.04
C CYS A 536 47.18 42.21 26.35
N HIS A 537 46.69 42.10 27.58
CA HIS A 537 46.99 41.44 28.86
C HIS A 537 45.83 41.90 29.80
N VAL A 538 45.71 41.29 30.98
CA VAL A 538 45.11 41.83 32.22
C VAL A 538 43.64 41.46 32.56
N GLU A 539 43.57 40.42 33.41
CA GLU A 539 42.96 40.31 34.75
C GLU A 539 41.47 40.55 35.06
N ARG A 540 40.94 39.51 35.73
CA ARG A 540 39.97 39.40 36.83
C ARG A 540 39.40 40.69 37.45
N HIS A 541 38.10 40.66 37.77
CA HIS A 541 37.61 40.86 39.14
C HIS A 541 36.17 40.32 39.33
N CYS A 542 35.95 39.71 40.49
CA CYS A 542 34.64 39.38 41.08
C CYS A 542 33.97 40.64 41.64
N GLU A 543 32.63 40.68 41.71
CA GLU A 543 31.86 40.82 42.97
C GLU A 543 30.33 40.86 42.74
N ASP A 544 29.64 40.67 43.86
CA ASP A 544 28.24 40.26 44.12
C ASP A 544 27.13 41.29 43.78
N GLY A 545 25.86 40.83 43.83
CA GLY A 545 24.77 41.70 44.31
C GLY A 545 23.35 41.57 43.71
N ILE A 546 22.59 40.57 44.17
CA ILE A 546 21.16 40.58 44.60
C ILE A 546 20.13 41.48 43.86
N SER A 547 19.06 40.88 43.29
CA SER A 547 17.64 41.22 43.62
C SER A 547 16.59 40.37 42.87
N ALA A 548 15.91 39.49 43.64
CA ALA A 548 14.46 39.49 43.92
C ALA A 548 13.39 39.47 42.78
N ILE A 549 12.60 38.38 42.81
CA ILE A 549 11.12 38.27 42.78
C ILE A 549 10.41 37.82 41.49
N SER A 550 9.39 37.01 41.77
CA SER A 550 8.55 36.11 41.00
C SER A 550 7.62 36.72 39.96
N SER A 551 7.22 35.90 38.98
CA SER A 551 5.80 35.54 38.80
C SER A 551 5.64 34.47 37.72
N THR A 552 4.93 33.40 38.10
CA THR A 552 4.38 32.37 37.22
C THR A 552 2.91 32.71 37.01
N GLU A 553 2.47 32.88 35.77
CA GLU A 553 1.04 32.95 35.44
C GLU A 553 0.61 31.68 34.70
N LYS A 554 -0.24 30.91 35.39
CA LYS A 554 -1.21 29.99 34.81
C LYS A 554 -2.49 30.79 34.57
N CYS A 555 -3.13 30.61 33.41
CA CYS A 555 -4.55 30.92 33.24
C CYS A 555 -5.28 29.71 32.63
N ASN A 556 -6.10 29.08 33.47
CA ASN A 556 -7.32 28.37 33.08
C ASN A 556 -8.46 29.38 32.92
N LEU A 557 -9.61 28.91 32.41
CA LEU A 557 -11.01 29.39 32.52
C LEU A 557 -11.65 29.37 31.10
N GLU A 558 -12.89 28.96 30.85
CA GLU A 558 -13.94 28.28 31.63
C GLU A 558 -15.05 27.88 30.65
N ILE A 559 -15.87 26.92 31.07
CA ILE A 559 -17.05 26.39 30.38
C ILE A 559 -18.22 27.35 30.63
N ASN A 560 -19.02 27.64 29.59
CA ASN A 560 -20.35 28.23 29.74
C ASN A 560 -21.39 27.42 28.94
N GLU A 561 -22.34 26.84 29.67
CA GLU A 561 -23.62 26.34 29.18
C GLU A 561 -24.68 27.47 29.11
N VAL A 562 -25.90 27.08 28.68
CA VAL A 562 -27.23 27.71 28.90
C VAL A 562 -27.77 28.49 27.67
N PRO A 563 -29.10 28.53 27.35
CA PRO A 563 -30.25 27.65 27.65
C PRO A 563 -31.11 27.23 26.42
N THR A 564 -31.88 26.16 26.59
CA THR A 564 -33.12 25.83 25.86
C THR A 564 -34.32 26.64 26.34
N LEU A 565 -35.19 27.09 25.43
CA LEU A 565 -36.61 27.43 25.70
C LEU A 565 -37.52 27.05 24.50
N PRO A 566 -38.83 26.84 24.74
CA PRO A 566 -39.69 25.93 23.98
C PRO A 566 -40.64 26.63 23.01
N VAL A 567 -41.06 25.96 21.93
CA VAL A 567 -42.27 26.35 21.17
C VAL A 567 -43.01 25.13 20.65
N ASN A 568 -44.18 24.91 21.25
CA ASN A 568 -45.47 24.44 20.74
C ASN A 568 -45.56 23.27 19.75
N GLY A 569 -46.24 22.23 20.21
CA GLY A 569 -46.97 21.31 19.36
C GLY A 569 -48.08 22.02 18.58
N SER A 570 -48.36 21.50 17.40
CA SER A 570 -49.64 21.68 16.73
C SER A 570 -50.00 20.39 16.02
N GLU A 571 -51.26 20.04 16.24
CA GLU A 571 -51.86 18.76 15.97
C GLU A 571 -52.00 18.46 14.49
N VAL A 572 -51.94 17.16 14.24
CA VAL A 572 -52.64 16.40 13.21
C VAL A 572 -53.87 17.12 12.64
N GLN A 573 -53.87 17.36 11.33
CA GLN A 573 -55.08 17.27 10.52
C GLN A 573 -54.88 16.26 9.39
N LYS A 574 -55.49 15.08 9.60
CA LYS A 574 -55.88 14.13 8.56
C LYS A 574 -56.83 14.85 7.60
N LEU A 575 -56.44 14.96 6.33
CA LEU A 575 -57.38 15.18 5.25
C LEU A 575 -57.54 13.87 4.46
N SER A 576 -58.75 13.35 4.54
CA SER A 576 -59.27 12.16 3.88
C SER A 576 -59.34 12.35 2.36
N LEU A 577 -58.66 11.48 1.62
CA LEU A 577 -58.88 11.27 0.19
C LEU A 577 -59.96 10.18 0.02
N THR A 578 -61.06 10.53 -0.64
CA THR A 578 -62.05 9.60 -1.20
C THR A 578 -62.30 9.95 -2.67
N SER A 579 -62.84 8.97 -3.40
CA SER A 579 -63.04 8.84 -4.86
C SER A 579 -61.83 8.28 -5.60
N GLU A 580 -61.77 6.97 -5.85
CA GLU A 580 -62.54 6.19 -6.85
C GLU A 580 -62.29 6.63 -8.30
N GLY A 581 -61.72 5.70 -9.07
CA GLY A 581 -61.46 5.85 -10.50
C GLY A 581 -60.74 4.61 -11.01
N GLY A 582 -61.50 3.52 -11.16
CA GLY A 582 -60.99 2.24 -11.63
C GLY A 582 -60.52 2.29 -13.08
N PHE A 583 -59.49 1.50 -13.39
CA PHE A 583 -59.31 0.94 -14.73
C PHE A 583 -58.84 -0.50 -14.61
N THR A 584 -59.74 -1.39 -15.01
CA THR A 584 -59.51 -2.81 -15.24
C THR A 584 -58.57 -3.01 -16.42
N ASN A 585 -57.59 -3.90 -16.30
CA ASN A 585 -57.14 -4.67 -17.45
C ASN A 585 -56.76 -6.10 -17.06
N LYS A 586 -57.61 -7.02 -17.52
CA LYS A 586 -57.46 -8.46 -17.48
C LYS A 586 -56.20 -8.87 -18.26
N ARG A 587 -55.42 -9.80 -17.70
CA ARG A 587 -54.67 -10.76 -18.51
C ARG A 587 -54.74 -12.13 -17.85
N HIS A 588 -55.45 -13.03 -18.52
CA HIS A 588 -55.50 -14.46 -18.22
C HIS A 588 -54.12 -15.09 -18.35
N LYS A 589 -53.77 -15.98 -17.41
CA LYS A 589 -53.02 -17.19 -17.74
C LYS A 589 -53.47 -18.33 -16.82
N VAL A 590 -53.86 -19.42 -17.47
CA VAL A 590 -54.40 -20.67 -16.92
C VAL A 590 -53.25 -21.65 -16.66
N SER A 591 -53.41 -22.44 -15.58
CA SER A 591 -52.81 -23.76 -15.24
C SER A 591 -51.29 -23.84 -15.05
N GLU A 592 -50.71 -24.58 -14.10
CA GLU A 592 -51.11 -25.85 -13.49
C GLU A 592 -50.66 -25.95 -12.02
N THR A 593 -51.48 -26.62 -11.22
CA THR A 593 -51.20 -27.14 -9.88
C THR A 593 -50.26 -28.35 -9.94
N LYS A 594 -49.15 -28.30 -9.20
CA LYS A 594 -48.54 -29.48 -8.58
C LYS A 594 -48.15 -29.13 -7.15
N GLU A 595 -48.94 -29.63 -6.21
CA GLU A 595 -48.50 -29.89 -4.84
C GLU A 595 -47.34 -30.89 -4.88
N VAL A 596 -46.36 -30.73 -3.98
CA VAL A 596 -45.74 -31.80 -3.18
C VAL A 596 -44.67 -31.20 -2.25
N ASN A 597 -44.95 -31.36 -0.96
CA ASN A 597 -44.08 -31.54 0.21
C ASN A 597 -43.04 -30.47 0.61
N SER A 598 -43.45 -29.67 1.60
CA SER A 598 -42.56 -28.98 2.53
C SER A 598 -41.94 -29.98 3.53
N THR A 599 -40.66 -30.29 3.37
CA THR A 599 -39.87 -30.92 4.43
C THR A 599 -39.20 -29.80 5.24
N LYS A 600 -39.75 -29.51 6.42
CA LYS A 600 -39.10 -28.69 7.45
C LYS A 600 -37.81 -29.39 7.89
N LEU A 601 -36.64 -28.83 7.56
CA LEU A 601 -35.40 -29.17 8.24
C LEU A 601 -35.18 -28.16 9.37
N LYS A 602 -35.17 -28.70 10.59
CA LYS A 602 -34.87 -28.01 11.85
C LYS A 602 -33.43 -27.49 11.80
N ALA A 603 -33.24 -26.23 12.17
CA ALA A 603 -31.93 -25.72 12.58
C ALA A 603 -31.57 -26.33 13.94
N THR A 604 -30.42 -26.99 14.04
CA THR A 604 -29.81 -27.35 15.31
C THR A 604 -28.78 -26.28 15.66
N GLU A 605 -29.03 -25.61 16.78
CA GLU A 605 -28.06 -24.86 17.56
C GLU A 605 -27.00 -25.84 18.08
N SER A 606 -25.72 -25.58 17.77
CA SER A 606 -24.61 -26.00 18.62
C SER A 606 -23.38 -25.13 18.35
N SER A 607 -23.13 -24.22 19.30
CA SER A 607 -21.81 -23.83 19.84
C SER A 607 -20.92 -22.99 18.90
N VAL A 608 -20.61 -21.70 19.13
CA VAL A 608 -20.18 -20.93 20.32
C VAL A 608 -18.97 -21.54 21.03
N VAL A 609 -17.94 -20.68 21.19
CA VAL A 609 -16.61 -20.82 21.82
C VAL A 609 -15.56 -21.46 20.89
N GLU A 610 -14.45 -20.82 20.52
CA GLU A 610 -13.55 -19.90 21.24
C GLU A 610 -12.89 -18.86 20.29
#